data_AF-A0A535QZ38-F1
#
_entry.id   AF-A0A535QZ38-F1
#
_cell.length_a   1.000
_cell.length_b   1.000
_cell.length_c   1.000
_cell.angle_alpha   90.00
_cell.angle_beta   90.00
_cell.angle_gamma   90.00
#
_symmetry.space_group_name_H-M   'P 1'
#
loop_
_entity.id
_entity.type
_entity.pdbx_description
1 polymer ?
#
loop_
_entity_poly.entity_id
_entity_poly.type
_entity_poly.pdbx_seq_one_letter_code
_entity_poly.pdbx_strand_id
1 'polypeptide(L)'
;MYQKRAHLLLRQTMKKGNILVIFPEGTRSRTRTMARAHSGMGMIALRTGVPVVPVAIWGSENMLKKFGAPVTISFGEPMVLTPKGKKITREDIDEATDKVMRKIAEMLPPEYRGVYGSSPDAV
;
A
#
# COMPACT_ATOMS: atom_id res chain seq x y z
N MET A 1 20.00 6.37 -16.33
CA MET A 1 20.83 5.22 -15.87
C MET A 1 20.65 4.88 -14.38
N TYR A 2 20.17 5.80 -13.51
CA TYR A 2 20.06 5.59 -12.05
C TYR A 2 18.87 4.74 -11.54
N GLN A 3 17.74 4.67 -12.28
CA GLN A 3 16.53 3.96 -11.81
C GLN A 3 16.63 2.41 -11.86
N LYS A 4 17.54 1.82 -12.65
CA LYS A 4 17.52 0.36 -12.91
C LYS A 4 18.01 -0.50 -11.74
N ARG A 5 18.70 0.04 -10.73
CA ARG A 5 19.28 -0.76 -9.62
C ARG A 5 18.60 -0.60 -8.26
N ALA A 6 17.66 0.34 -8.10
CA ALA A 6 17.04 0.63 -6.80
C ALA A 6 16.38 -0.60 -6.15
N HIS A 7 15.70 -1.44 -6.93
CA HIS A 7 15.08 -2.66 -6.42
C HIS A 7 16.08 -3.70 -5.89
N LEU A 8 17.31 -3.74 -6.43
CA LEU A 8 18.36 -4.65 -5.95
C LEU A 8 18.88 -4.20 -4.59
N LEU A 9 19.10 -2.89 -4.43
CA LEU A 9 19.49 -2.29 -3.15
C LEU A 9 18.39 -2.50 -2.11
N LEU A 10 17.13 -2.23 -2.46
CA LEU A 10 15.99 -2.48 -1.57
C LEU A 10 15.92 -3.94 -1.13
N ARG A 11 16.06 -4.89 -2.06
CA ARG A 11 16.09 -6.32 -1.73
C ARG A 11 17.24 -6.67 -0.79
N GLN A 12 18.45 -6.15 -1.04
CA GLN A 12 19.60 -6.39 -0.16
C GLN A 12 19.40 -5.78 1.24
N THR A 13 18.87 -4.57 1.31
CA THR A 13 18.58 -3.87 2.56
C THR A 13 17.51 -4.60 3.37
N MET A 14 16.42 -5.01 2.73
CA MET A 14 15.32 -5.76 3.38
C MET A 14 15.79 -7.15 3.86
N LYS A 15 16.70 -7.81 3.12
CA LYS A 15 17.32 -9.07 3.55
C LYS A 15 18.16 -8.96 4.84
N LYS A 16 18.60 -7.75 5.20
CA LYS A 16 19.32 -7.48 6.45
C LYS A 16 18.37 -7.19 7.63
N GLY A 17 17.08 -7.48 7.49
CA GLY A 17 16.06 -7.24 8.53
C GLY A 17 15.56 -5.79 8.59
N ASN A 18 15.89 -4.95 7.60
CA ASN A 18 15.40 -3.58 7.55
C ASN A 18 13.96 -3.52 7.01
N ILE A 19 13.23 -2.48 7.44
CA ILE A 19 11.83 -2.24 7.07
C ILE A 19 11.75 -1.02 6.15
N LEU A 20 10.93 -1.12 5.10
CA LEU A 20 10.55 0.01 4.25
C LEU A 20 9.07 0.33 4.45
N VAL A 21 8.77 1.58 4.78
CA VAL A 21 7.40 2.09 4.85
C VAL A 21 7.10 2.88 3.58
N ILE A 22 5.97 2.56 2.93
CA ILE A 22 5.49 3.25 1.72
C ILE A 22 4.06 3.71 1.98
N PHE A 23 3.77 4.97 1.68
CA PHE A 23 2.40 5.48 1.54
C PHE A 23 2.05 5.48 0.05
N PRO A 24 1.26 4.51 -0.45
CA PRO A 24 1.06 4.33 -1.88
C PRO A 24 0.38 5.53 -2.56
N GLU A 25 -0.38 6.31 -1.80
CA GLU A 25 -1.07 7.54 -2.23
C GLU A 25 -0.11 8.72 -2.47
N GLY A 26 1.14 8.64 -1.98
CA GLY A 26 2.19 9.66 -2.17
C GLY A 26 1.98 10.96 -1.38
N THR A 27 0.77 11.25 -0.90
CA THR A 27 0.44 12.44 -0.10
C THR A 27 -0.57 12.11 0.99
N ARG A 28 -0.73 13.00 1.98
CA ARG A 28 -1.80 12.85 2.99
C ARG A 28 -3.15 13.17 2.35
N SER A 29 -4.16 12.33 2.63
CA SER A 29 -5.52 12.57 2.15
C SER A 29 -6.07 13.91 2.65
N ARG A 30 -6.67 14.67 1.73
CA ARG A 30 -7.37 15.93 2.04
C ARG A 30 -8.86 15.69 2.31
N THR A 31 -9.39 14.58 1.83
CA THR A 31 -10.81 14.21 1.89
C THR A 31 -11.13 13.20 2.98
N ARG A 32 -10.13 12.78 3.78
CA ARG A 32 -10.21 11.72 4.80
C ARG A 32 -10.48 10.32 4.26
N THR A 33 -10.50 10.17 2.96
CA THR A 33 -10.74 8.90 2.26
C THR A 33 -9.49 8.47 1.51
N MET A 34 -9.34 7.17 1.28
CA MET A 34 -8.24 6.63 0.47
C MET A 34 -8.26 7.19 -0.96
N ALA A 35 -7.13 7.75 -1.38
CA ALA A 35 -6.89 8.13 -2.76
C ALA A 35 -6.34 6.94 -3.56
N ARG A 36 -6.40 7.05 -4.90
CA ARG A 36 -5.82 6.04 -5.79
C ARG A 36 -4.32 5.95 -5.56
N ALA A 37 -3.82 4.73 -5.38
CA ALA A 37 -2.39 4.49 -5.22
C ALA A 37 -1.60 4.70 -6.51
N HIS A 38 -0.35 5.10 -6.34
CA HIS A 38 0.67 4.98 -7.38
C HIS A 38 1.19 3.54 -7.48
N SER A 39 1.40 3.09 -8.71
CA SER A 39 1.81 1.72 -9.04
C SER A 39 3.25 1.35 -8.61
N GLY A 40 4.03 2.33 -8.14
CA GLY A 40 5.41 2.12 -7.69
C GLY A 40 5.56 1.11 -6.55
N MET A 41 4.56 1.01 -5.67
CA MET A 41 4.54 0.03 -4.58
C MET A 41 4.48 -1.42 -5.12
N GLY A 42 3.55 -1.73 -6.03
CA GLY A 42 3.47 -3.04 -6.67
C GLY A 42 4.74 -3.41 -7.43
N MET A 43 5.38 -2.42 -8.09
CA MET A 43 6.64 -2.62 -8.80
C MET A 43 7.76 -3.05 -7.84
N ILE A 44 7.88 -2.39 -6.69
CA ILE A 44 8.89 -2.74 -5.68
C ILE A 44 8.59 -4.13 -5.12
N ALA A 45 7.35 -4.41 -4.74
CA ALA A 45 6.95 -5.69 -4.16
C ALA A 45 7.26 -6.87 -5.11
N LEU A 46 6.81 -6.79 -6.36
CA LEU A 46 7.00 -7.87 -7.35
C LEU A 46 8.48 -8.09 -7.70
N ARG A 47 9.28 -7.03 -7.80
CA ARG A 47 10.71 -7.16 -8.15
C ARG A 47 11.57 -7.66 -7.01
N THR A 48 11.22 -7.30 -5.77
CA THR A 48 12.00 -7.67 -4.60
C THR A 48 11.62 -9.05 -4.08
N GLY A 49 10.33 -9.42 -4.20
CA GLY A 49 9.76 -10.66 -3.68
C GLY A 49 9.68 -10.68 -2.15
N VAL A 50 9.73 -9.50 -1.51
CA VAL A 50 9.65 -9.37 -0.05
C VAL A 50 8.20 -9.34 0.41
N PRO A 51 7.89 -9.82 1.62
CA PRO A 51 6.54 -9.70 2.18
C PRO A 51 6.13 -8.23 2.32
N VAL A 52 4.89 -7.94 1.94
CA VAL A 52 4.23 -6.65 2.14
C VAL A 52 3.22 -6.81 3.27
N VAL A 53 3.29 -5.95 4.28
CA VAL A 53 2.31 -5.91 5.38
C VAL A 53 1.35 -4.74 5.11
N PRO A 54 0.06 -4.98 4.82
CA PRO A 54 -0.93 -3.93 4.71
C PRO A 54 -1.09 -3.20 6.06
N VAL A 55 -1.13 -1.87 6.05
CA VAL A 55 -1.34 -1.07 7.27
C VAL A 55 -2.43 -0.05 7.03
N ALA A 56 -3.50 -0.11 7.83
CA ALA A 56 -4.59 0.86 7.83
C ALA A 56 -4.41 1.83 9.00
N ILE A 57 -4.55 3.13 8.73
CA ILE A 57 -4.43 4.20 9.73
C ILE A 57 -5.62 5.14 9.57
N TRP A 58 -6.35 5.41 10.65
CA TRP A 58 -7.46 6.38 10.64
C TRP A 58 -7.58 7.13 11.97
N GLY A 59 -8.29 8.27 11.94
CA GLY A 59 -8.44 9.19 13.06
C GLY A 59 -7.30 10.20 13.22
N SER A 60 -6.17 10.00 12.53
CA SER A 60 -4.99 10.86 12.58
C SER A 60 -5.23 12.27 12.06
N GLU A 61 -6.21 12.48 11.19
CA GLU A 61 -6.60 13.79 10.68
C GLU A 61 -7.15 14.72 11.78
N ASN A 62 -7.62 14.15 12.89
CA ASN A 62 -8.18 14.91 14.01
C ASN A 62 -7.10 15.44 14.96
N MET A 63 -5.86 14.96 14.86
CA MET A 63 -4.75 15.39 15.72
C MET A 63 -4.42 16.87 15.57
N LEU A 64 -4.65 17.46 14.39
CA LEU A 64 -4.44 18.89 14.16
C LEU A 64 -5.52 19.77 14.82
N LYS A 65 -6.69 19.19 15.13
CA LYS A 65 -7.86 19.91 15.68
C LYS A 65 -8.02 19.71 17.18
N LYS A 66 -7.60 18.55 17.70
CA LYS A 66 -7.74 18.19 19.10
C LYS A 66 -6.48 17.46 19.57
N PHE A 67 -5.81 18.04 20.55
CA PHE A 67 -4.70 17.39 21.22
C PHE A 67 -5.20 16.08 21.89
N GLY A 68 -4.49 14.98 21.65
CA GLY A 68 -4.88 13.66 22.15
C GLY A 68 -6.05 13.00 21.42
N ALA A 69 -6.39 13.41 20.19
CA ALA A 69 -7.34 12.67 19.37
C ALA A 69 -6.86 11.22 19.14
N PRO A 70 -7.73 10.20 19.28
CA PRO A 70 -7.34 8.81 19.11
C PRO A 70 -6.94 8.52 17.66
N VAL A 71 -5.87 7.76 17.49
CA VAL A 71 -5.42 7.22 16.20
C VAL A 71 -5.45 5.71 16.29
N THR A 72 -6.08 5.06 15.32
CA THR A 72 -6.07 3.61 15.24
C THR A 72 -5.17 3.17 14.10
N ILE A 73 -4.36 2.14 14.37
CA ILE A 73 -3.48 1.51 13.40
C ILE A 73 -3.79 0.02 13.41
N SER A 74 -4.11 -0.53 12.24
CA SER A 74 -4.36 -1.96 12.06
C SER A 74 -3.36 -2.54 11.08
N PHE A 75 -2.73 -3.65 11.46
CA PHE A 75 -1.79 -4.40 10.64
C PHE A 75 -2.49 -5.64 10.08
N GLY A 76 -2.43 -5.80 8.76
CA GLY A 76 -2.94 -6.98 8.07
C GLY A 76 -1.92 -8.11 8.07
N GLU A 77 -2.33 -9.26 7.55
CA GLU A 77 -1.43 -10.39 7.35
C GLU A 77 -0.36 -10.07 6.28
N PRO A 78 0.91 -10.47 6.49
CA PRO A 78 1.94 -10.34 5.49
C PRO A 78 1.58 -11.11 4.20
N MET A 79 1.78 -10.48 3.05
CA MET A 79 1.53 -11.08 1.75
C MET A 79 2.72 -10.95 0.81
N VAL A 80 3.04 -12.05 0.13
CA VAL A 80 4.04 -12.06 -0.94
C VAL A 80 3.30 -11.94 -2.26
N LEU A 81 3.65 -10.91 -3.05
CA LEU A 81 3.06 -10.68 -4.36
C LEU A 81 3.90 -11.37 -5.43
N THR A 82 3.24 -12.11 -6.31
CA THR A 82 3.88 -12.87 -7.40
C THR A 82 3.30 -12.44 -8.75
N PRO A 83 4.14 -12.21 -9.78
CA PRO A 83 3.65 -11.93 -11.12
C PRO A 83 2.96 -13.16 -11.71
N LYS A 84 1.99 -12.96 -12.62
CA LYS A 84 1.28 -14.07 -13.27
C LYS A 84 2.15 -14.86 -14.24
N GLY A 85 3.21 -14.22 -14.77
CA GLY A 85 4.11 -14.81 -15.75
C GLY A 85 5.59 -14.61 -15.44
N LYS A 86 6.45 -15.09 -16.36
CA LYS A 86 7.92 -14.96 -16.24
C LYS A 86 8.42 -13.52 -16.29
N LYS A 87 7.67 -12.62 -16.95
CA LYS A 87 7.98 -11.18 -17.03
C LYS A 87 6.90 -10.42 -16.27
N ILE A 88 7.33 -9.46 -15.45
CA ILE A 88 6.43 -8.53 -14.76
C ILE A 88 5.88 -7.54 -15.78
N THR A 89 4.56 -7.53 -15.98
CA THR A 89 3.86 -6.58 -16.85
C THR A 89 3.38 -5.35 -16.08
N ARG A 90 2.85 -4.35 -16.78
CA ARG A 90 2.23 -3.18 -16.14
C ARG A 90 0.96 -3.58 -15.40
N GLU A 91 0.20 -4.48 -15.98
CA GLU A 91 -1.02 -5.04 -15.41
C GLU A 91 -0.72 -5.79 -14.11
N ASP A 92 0.35 -6.61 -14.07
CA ASP A 92 0.79 -7.28 -12.83
C ASP A 92 1.06 -6.26 -11.71
N ILE A 93 1.71 -5.14 -12.04
CA ILE A 93 2.09 -4.09 -11.09
C ILE A 93 0.86 -3.36 -10.55
N ASP A 94 -0.05 -2.98 -11.45
CA ASP A 94 -1.26 -2.26 -11.11
C ASP A 94 -2.16 -3.17 -10.25
N GLU A 95 -2.35 -4.44 -10.63
CA GLU A 95 -3.09 -5.42 -9.84
C GLU A 95 -2.46 -5.70 -8.47
N ALA A 96 -1.13 -5.83 -8.40
CA ALA A 96 -0.43 -6.02 -7.13
C ALA A 96 -0.65 -4.83 -6.18
N THR A 97 -0.62 -3.61 -6.73
CA THR A 97 -0.90 -2.39 -5.98
C THR A 97 -2.35 -2.37 -5.51
N ASP A 98 -3.31 -2.64 -6.40
CA ASP A 98 -4.74 -2.65 -6.10
C ASP A 98 -5.11 -3.70 -5.05
N LYS A 99 -4.50 -4.89 -5.13
CA LYS A 99 -4.69 -5.97 -4.15
C LYS A 99 -4.31 -5.53 -2.73
N VAL A 100 -3.16 -4.88 -2.57
CA VAL A 100 -2.72 -4.36 -1.26
C VAL A 100 -3.64 -3.24 -0.80
N MET A 101 -4.02 -2.32 -1.68
CA MET A 101 -4.92 -1.21 -1.32
C MET A 101 -6.31 -1.71 -0.90
N ARG A 102 -6.86 -2.73 -1.57
CA ARG A 102 -8.13 -3.34 -1.15
C ARG A 102 -8.01 -4.02 0.22
N LYS A 103 -6.89 -4.69 0.52
CA LYS A 103 -6.66 -5.20 1.88
C LYS A 103 -6.57 -4.11 2.95
N ILE A 104 -5.98 -2.96 2.62
CA ILE A 104 -6.01 -1.79 3.52
C ILE A 104 -7.45 -1.30 3.70
N ALA A 105 -8.23 -1.20 2.63
CA ALA A 105 -9.62 -0.75 2.67
C ALA A 105 -10.53 -1.68 3.49
N GLU A 106 -10.35 -2.99 3.40
CA GLU A 106 -11.09 -3.98 4.21
C GLU A 106 -10.91 -3.77 5.71
N MET A 107 -9.71 -3.32 6.14
CA MET A 107 -9.40 -3.04 7.55
C MET A 107 -9.88 -1.65 8.01
N LEU A 108 -10.32 -0.80 7.08
CA LEU A 108 -10.79 0.55 7.38
C LEU A 108 -12.32 0.57 7.59
N PRO A 109 -12.81 1.48 8.46
CA PRO A 109 -14.24 1.79 8.51
C PRO A 109 -14.74 2.27 7.13
N PRO A 110 -16.00 1.98 6.75
CA PRO A 110 -16.52 2.26 5.41
C PRO A 110 -16.29 3.68 4.91
N GLU A 111 -16.41 4.67 5.80
CA GLU A 111 -16.27 6.09 5.50
C GLU A 111 -14.84 6.52 5.12
N TYR A 112 -13.82 5.70 5.40
CA TYR A 112 -12.41 5.98 5.02
C TYR A 112 -12.01 5.31 3.70
N ARG A 113 -12.79 4.36 3.17
CA ARG A 113 -12.36 3.46 2.07
C ARG A 113 -12.19 4.14 0.71
N GLY A 114 -12.81 5.31 0.51
CA GLY A 114 -12.64 6.11 -0.70
C GLY A 114 -12.87 5.32 -1.99
N VAL A 115 -11.94 5.44 -2.94
CA VAL A 115 -12.03 4.76 -4.25
C VAL A 115 -11.96 3.23 -4.18
N TYR A 116 -11.65 2.68 -3.01
CA TYR A 116 -11.58 1.24 -2.74
C TYR A 116 -12.78 0.72 -1.92
N GLY A 117 -13.78 1.58 -1.64
CA GLY A 117 -14.98 1.21 -0.86
C GLY A 117 -16.04 0.44 -1.64
N SER A 118 -16.04 0.53 -2.97
CA SER A 118 -16.97 -0.21 -3.84
C SER A 118 -16.47 -1.62 -4.09
N SER A 119 -17.28 -2.63 -3.78
CA SER A 119 -17.02 -4.01 -4.25
C SER A 119 -17.00 -4.01 -5.78
N PRO A 120 -16.12 -4.79 -6.45
CA PRO A 120 -16.19 -5.01 -7.90
C PRO A 120 -17.56 -5.54 -8.38
N ASP A 121 -18.38 -6.10 -7.47
CA ASP A 121 -19.68 -6.69 -7.76
C ASP A 121 -20.86 -5.69 -7.73
N ALA A 122 -20.58 -4.39 -7.68
CA ALA A 122 -21.60 -3.34 -7.69
C ALA A 122 -21.62 -2.57 -9.02
N VAL A 123 -21.73 -3.29 -10.14
CA VAL A 123 -22.28 -2.84 -11.43
C VAL A 123 -22.64 -4.02 -12.30
#